data_AF-A0A934UAX3-F1
#
_entry.id   AF-A0A934UAX3-F1
#
_cell.length_a   1.000
_cell.length_b   1.000
_cell.length_c   1.000
_cell.angle_alpha   90.00
_cell.angle_beta   90.00
_cell.angle_gamma   90.00
#
_symmetry.space_group_name_H-M   'P 1'
#
loop_
_entity.id
_entity.type
_entity.pdbx_description
1 polymer ?
#
loop_
_entity_poly.entity_id
_entity_poly.type
_entity_poly.pdbx_seq_one_letter_code
_entity_poly.pdbx_strand_id
1 'polypeptide(L)'
;MTTELSETALDRFCAATRLDRSDVEGLGALDDAQYELLAVAYDAARRKRAKDLGEAAENSLSVVPRLVRPAVRKIISSQVGGGKKR
;
A
#
# COMPACT_ATOMS: atom_id res chain seq x y z
N MET A 1 2.42 20.93 -31.60
CA MET A 1 2.34 19.46 -31.76
C MET A 1 2.25 18.87 -30.36
N THR A 2 1.03 18.58 -29.91
CA THR A 2 0.74 17.95 -28.62
C THR A 2 1.20 16.50 -28.69
N THR A 3 2.20 16.14 -27.89
CA THR A 3 2.57 14.76 -27.63
C THR A 3 1.36 14.08 -26.99
N GLU A 4 0.69 13.22 -27.76
CA GLU A 4 -0.16 12.19 -27.19
C GLU A 4 0.76 11.27 -26.39
N LEU A 5 0.82 11.52 -25.08
CA LEU A 5 1.51 10.68 -24.11
C LEU A 5 0.75 9.35 -24.09
N SER A 6 1.23 8.38 -24.86
CA SER A 6 0.80 6.99 -24.76
C SER A 6 1.07 6.53 -23.33
N GLU A 7 0.04 6.44 -22.51
CA GLU A 7 0.12 5.96 -21.13
C GLU A 7 0.68 4.53 -21.15
N THR A 8 1.91 4.35 -20.68
CA THR A 8 2.58 3.05 -20.70
C THR A 8 2.03 2.16 -19.58
N ALA A 9 2.15 0.83 -19.71
CA ALA A 9 1.75 -0.09 -18.64
C ALA A 9 2.49 0.19 -17.31
N LEU A 10 3.74 0.65 -17.41
CA LEU A 10 4.54 1.15 -16.29
C LEU A 10 3.87 2.38 -15.63
N ASP A 11 3.40 3.35 -16.41
CA ASP A 11 2.72 4.54 -15.86
C ASP A 11 1.44 4.16 -15.12
N ARG A 12 0.64 3.24 -15.68
CA ARG A 12 -0.57 2.71 -15.01
C ARG A 12 -0.22 2.00 -13.71
N PHE A 13 0.81 1.16 -13.71
CA PHE A 13 1.27 0.44 -12.52
C PHE A 13 1.76 1.40 -11.43
N CYS A 14 2.58 2.39 -11.78
CA CYS A 14 3.06 3.42 -10.85
C CYS A 14 1.90 4.24 -10.27
N ALA A 15 0.92 4.63 -11.09
CA ALA A 15 -0.27 5.34 -10.64
C ALA A 15 -1.11 4.51 -9.64
N ALA A 16 -1.28 3.21 -9.90
CA ALA A 16 -2.06 2.30 -9.05
C ALA A 16 -1.36 2.00 -7.71
N THR A 17 -0.04 1.78 -7.74
CA THR A 17 0.73 1.32 -6.58
C THR A 17 1.34 2.45 -5.76
N ARG A 18 1.46 3.65 -6.33
CA ARG A 18 2.20 4.82 -5.81
C ARG A 18 3.68 4.53 -5.55
N LEU A 19 4.24 3.54 -6.24
CA LEU A 19 5.67 3.28 -6.23
C LEU A 19 6.39 4.30 -7.13
N ASP A 20 7.65 4.59 -6.77
CA ASP A 20 8.47 5.44 -7.63
C ASP A 20 8.81 4.70 -8.92
N ARG A 21 8.81 5.42 -10.04
CA ARG A 21 9.11 4.86 -11.34
C ARG A 21 10.51 4.23 -11.37
N SER A 22 11.49 4.81 -10.68
CA SER A 22 12.85 4.27 -10.62
C SER A 22 12.91 2.90 -9.97
N ASP A 23 12.07 2.66 -8.96
CA ASP A 23 12.02 1.39 -8.24
C ASP A 23 11.42 0.29 -9.12
N VAL A 24 10.44 0.64 -9.94
CA VAL A 24 9.77 -0.29 -10.85
C VAL A 24 10.63 -0.56 -12.09
N GLU A 25 11.30 0.45 -12.64
CA GLU A 25 12.27 0.29 -13.73
C GLU A 25 13.45 -0.61 -13.34
N GLY A 26 13.81 -0.63 -12.04
CA GLY A 26 14.82 -1.55 -11.49
C GLY A 26 14.45 -3.03 -11.57
N LEU A 27 13.19 -3.38 -11.84
CA LEU A 27 12.75 -4.76 -12.06
C LEU A 27 13.12 -5.30 -13.45
N GLY A 28 13.64 -4.43 -14.33
CA GLY A 28 14.00 -4.76 -15.70
C GLY A 28 12.85 -4.53 -16.69
N ALA A 29 13.08 -4.91 -17.95
CA ALA A 29 12.07 -4.77 -19.00
C ALA A 29 10.96 -5.81 -18.79
N LEU A 30 9.81 -5.34 -18.30
CA LEU A 30 8.59 -6.12 -18.18
C LEU A 30 7.64 -5.80 -19.33
N ASP A 31 6.94 -6.81 -19.82
CA ASP A 31 5.83 -6.63 -20.76
C ASP A 31 4.53 -6.24 -20.02
N ASP A 32 3.51 -5.83 -20.79
CA ASP A 32 2.23 -5.39 -20.23
C ASP A 32 1.54 -6.49 -19.40
N ALA A 33 1.64 -7.76 -19.80
CA ALA A 33 1.02 -8.87 -19.07
C ALA A 33 1.72 -9.11 -17.72
N GLN A 34 3.04 -8.92 -17.67
CA GLN A 34 3.83 -8.99 -16.46
C GLN A 34 3.52 -7.82 -15.51
N TYR A 35 3.28 -6.62 -16.02
CA TYR A 35 2.82 -5.49 -15.20
C TYR A 35 1.45 -5.72 -14.59
N GLU A 36 0.51 -6.31 -15.33
CA GLU A 36 -0.80 -6.70 -14.79
C GLU A 36 -0.68 -7.76 -13.69
N LEU A 37 0.16 -8.78 -13.90
CA LEU A 37 0.43 -9.80 -12.88
C LEU A 37 1.08 -9.18 -11.62
N LEU A 38 2.01 -8.25 -11.81
CA LEU A 38 2.66 -7.54 -10.73
C LEU A 38 1.66 -6.67 -9.95
N ALA A 39 0.71 -6.02 -10.63
CA ALA A 39 -0.35 -5.23 -9.99
C ALA A 39 -1.21 -6.11 -9.08
N VAL A 40 -1.65 -7.28 -9.57
CA VAL A 40 -2.44 -8.24 -8.80
C VAL A 40 -1.65 -8.75 -7.59
N ALA A 41 -0.38 -9.10 -7.78
CA ALA A 41 0.49 -9.56 -6.70
C ALA A 41 0.74 -8.47 -5.64
N TYR A 42 0.94 -7.23 -6.07
CA TYR A 42 1.12 -6.08 -5.18
C TYR A 42 -0.13 -5.84 -4.33
N ASP A 43 -1.32 -5.87 -4.94
CA ASP A 43 -2.58 -5.69 -4.21
C ASP A 43 -2.85 -6.84 -3.23
N ALA A 44 -2.48 -8.07 -3.58
CA ALA A 44 -2.56 -9.20 -2.66
C ALA A 44 -1.61 -9.01 -1.47
N ALA A 45 -0.36 -8.61 -1.73
CA ALA A 45 0.64 -8.35 -0.69
C ALA A 45 0.22 -7.18 0.23
N ARG A 46 -0.33 -6.11 -0.34
CA ARG A 46 -0.84 -4.95 0.40
C ARG A 46 -2.00 -5.33 1.31
N ARG A 47 -2.96 -6.12 0.83
CA ARG A 47 -4.08 -6.64 1.63
C ARG A 47 -3.60 -7.54 2.76
N LYS A 48 -2.65 -8.43 2.48
CA LYS A 48 -2.03 -9.28 3.50
C LYS A 48 -1.34 -8.45 4.57
N ARG A 49 -0.52 -7.46 4.18
CA ARG A 49 0.16 -6.56 5.11
C ARG A 49 -0.82 -5.77 5.98
N ALA A 50 -1.92 -5.27 5.41
CA ALA A 50 -2.96 -4.58 6.17
C ALA A 50 -3.62 -5.50 7.22
N LYS A 51 -3.88 -6.75 6.85
CA LYS A 51 -4.41 -7.78 7.77
C LYS A 51 -3.42 -8.08 8.89
N ASP A 52 -2.16 -8.36 8.54
CA ASP A 52 -1.10 -8.69 9.51
C ASP A 52 -0.85 -7.54 10.48
N LEU A 53 -0.87 -6.29 10.00
CA LEU A 53 -0.77 -5.09 10.85
C LEU A 53 -1.99 -4.92 11.76
N GLY A 54 -3.19 -5.23 11.27
CA GLY A 54 -4.41 -5.22 12.08
C GLY A 54 -4.35 -6.26 13.21
N GLU A 55 -3.93 -7.48 12.90
CA GLU A 55 -3.75 -8.56 13.89
C GLU A 55 -2.65 -8.20 14.90
N ALA A 56 -1.52 -7.67 14.45
CA ALA A 56 -0.46 -7.20 15.33
C ALA A 56 -0.94 -6.05 16.25
N ALA A 57 -1.75 -5.12 15.74
CA ALA A 57 -2.34 -4.05 16.53
C ALA A 57 -3.28 -4.59 17.62
N GLU A 58 -4.20 -5.51 17.29
CA GLU A 58 -5.10 -6.12 18.27
C GLU A 58 -4.34 -6.98 19.29
N ASN A 59 -3.30 -7.71 18.86
CA ASN A 59 -2.41 -8.45 19.76
C ASN A 59 -1.67 -7.51 20.72
N SER A 60 -1.19 -6.34 20.26
CA SER A 60 -0.53 -5.36 21.13
C SER A 60 -1.49 -4.80 22.19
N LEU A 61 -2.78 -4.65 21.87
CA LEU A 61 -3.81 -4.20 22.82
C LEU A 61 -4.10 -5.23 23.91
N SER A 62 -3.74 -6.50 23.71
CA SER A 62 -3.89 -7.53 24.75
C SER A 62 -3.07 -7.22 26.01
N VAL A 63 -1.89 -6.61 25.83
CA VAL A 63 -0.95 -6.21 26.90
C VAL A 63 -1.41 -4.92 27.61
N VAL A 64 -2.29 -4.15 26.97
CA VAL A 64 -2.82 -2.88 27.50
C VAL A 64 -3.99 -3.14 28.46
N PRO A 65 -4.02 -2.49 29.64
CA PRO A 65 -5.16 -2.61 30.58
C PRO A 65 -6.49 -2.21 29.94
N ARG A 66 -7.55 -2.98 30.21
CA ARG A 66 -8.85 -2.89 29.50
C ARG A 66 -9.46 -1.48 29.49
N LEU A 67 -9.24 -0.69 30.54
CA LEU A 67 -9.76 0.68 30.68
C LEU A 67 -9.12 1.69 29.71
N VAL A 68 -7.85 1.48 29.34
CA VAL A 68 -7.10 2.41 28.44
C VAL A 68 -7.01 1.90 26.99
N ARG A 69 -7.42 0.65 26.71
CA ARG A 69 -7.48 0.08 25.36
C ARG A 69 -8.20 0.97 24.33
N PRO A 70 -9.36 1.61 24.61
CA PRO A 70 -10.04 2.44 23.62
C PRO A 70 -9.21 3.66 23.19
N ALA A 71 -8.48 4.27 24.14
CA ALA A 71 -7.61 5.40 23.88
C ALA A 71 -6.40 4.99 23.04
N VAL A 72 -5.74 3.87 23.39
CA VAL A 72 -4.59 3.34 22.66
C VAL A 72 -4.98 2.89 21.25
N ARG A 73 -6.12 2.22 21.08
CA ARG A 73 -6.65 1.81 19.78
C ARG A 73 -6.85 2.99 18.84
N LYS A 74 -7.35 4.12 19.35
CA LYS A 74 -7.55 5.37 18.57
C LYS A 74 -6.23 5.97 18.09
N ILE A 75 -5.16 5.87 18.89
CA ILE A 75 -3.83 6.34 18.51
C ILE A 75 -3.25 5.43 17.43
N ILE A 76 -3.27 4.11 17.62
CA ILE A 76 -2.74 3.15 16.64
C ILE A 76 -3.48 3.27 15.30
N SER A 77 -4.81 3.36 15.30
CA SER A 77 -5.58 3.52 14.06
C SER A 77 -5.33 4.84 13.36
N SER A 78 -5.02 5.92 14.09
CA SER A 78 -4.61 7.21 13.50
C SER A 78 -3.24 7.18 12.83
N GLN A 79 -2.33 6.31 13.30
CA GLN A 79 -1.01 6.11 12.69
C GLN A 79 -1.09 5.21 11.45
N VAL A 80 -1.94 4.17 11.49
CA VAL A 80 -2.17 3.26 10.35
C VAL A 80 -2.99 3.93 9.23
N GLY A 81 -3.85 4.90 9.57
CA GLY A 81 -4.66 5.70 8.64
C GLY A 81 -4.06 7.05 8.27
N GLY A 82 -2.75 7.26 8.42
CA GLY A 82 -2.03 8.55 8.31
C GLY A 82 -2.05 9.28 6.95
N GLY A 83 -3.06 9.08 6.11
CA GLY A 83 -3.43 10.00 5.02
C GLY A 83 -4.47 11.00 5.50
N LYS A 84 -4.12 11.85 6.46
CA LYS A 84 -5.02 12.91 6.94
C LYS A 84 -5.12 14.00 5.88
N LYS A 85 -6.31 14.12 5.27
CA LYS A 85 -6.77 15.27 4.49
C LYS A 85 -6.28 16.58 5.12
N ARG A 86 -5.50 17.34 4.37
CA ARG A 86 -5.46 18.80 4.45
C ARG A 86 -5.57 19.32 3.03
#